data_AF-A0A532VI38-F1
#
_entry.id   AF-A0A532VI38-F1
#
_cell.length_a   1.000
_cell.length_b   1.000
_cell.length_c   1.000
_cell.angle_alpha   90.00
_cell.angle_beta   90.00
_cell.angle_gamma   90.00
#
_symmetry.space_group_name_H-M   'P 1'
#
loop_
_entity.id
_entity.type
_entity.pdbx_description
1 polymer ?
#
loop_
_entity_poly.entity_id
_entity_poly.type
_entity_poly.pdbx_seq_one_letter_code
_entity_poly.pdbx_strand_id
1 'polypeptide(L)'
;MSDTFRFWTHGASVIAEYTKEYTGTDNGLYMRRAGWGAQIKQNKGTTNWFHFAIPSATTLDDDNVSYYHAWLRVRVNNDAVIDRVHIREAPGPQSGSSLIYDSGAKNITGQDTELSFNLPDQKCKGPLVMCVHVKFEGNNGEVVFAGAGGWFEEWT
;
A
#
# COMPACT_ATOMS: atom_id res chain seq x y z
N MET A 1 -29.33 8.16 -3.80
CA MET A 1 -28.30 7.23 -4.28
C MET A 1 -27.01 7.75 -3.70
N SER A 2 -26.30 6.97 -2.90
CA SER A 2 -24.96 7.34 -2.46
C SER A 2 -24.03 7.24 -3.67
N ASP A 3 -23.30 8.32 -3.96
CA ASP A 3 -22.32 8.27 -5.03
C ASP A 3 -21.15 7.38 -4.59
N THR A 4 -20.80 6.44 -5.46
CA THR A 4 -19.72 5.48 -5.25
C THR A 4 -18.52 5.92 -6.06
N PHE A 5 -17.37 6.06 -5.42
CA PHE A 5 -16.13 6.34 -6.14
C PHE A 5 -14.98 5.43 -5.70
N ARG A 6 -14.07 5.21 -6.64
CA ARG A 6 -12.90 4.35 -6.51
C ARG A 6 -11.67 5.20 -6.76
N PHE A 7 -10.88 5.45 -5.72
CA PHE A 7 -9.60 6.15 -5.88
C PHE A 7 -8.49 5.17 -6.19
N TRP A 8 -7.57 5.62 -7.06
CA TRP A 8 -6.41 4.86 -7.46
C TRP A 8 -5.15 5.71 -7.35
N THR A 9 -4.18 5.23 -6.59
CA THR A 9 -2.81 5.74 -6.58
C THR A 9 -1.93 4.84 -7.44
N HIS A 10 -1.25 5.46 -8.40
CA HIS A 10 -0.29 4.77 -9.26
C HIS A 10 0.91 4.28 -8.46
N GLY A 11 1.44 3.11 -8.83
CA GLY A 11 2.58 2.51 -8.14
C GLY A 11 3.86 3.35 -8.22
N ALA A 12 3.95 4.25 -9.20
CA ALA A 12 5.02 5.25 -9.28
C ALA A 12 5.07 6.21 -8.08
N SER A 13 4.00 6.30 -7.28
CA SER A 13 3.90 7.13 -6.08
C SER A 13 4.16 6.36 -4.78
N VAL A 14 4.63 5.11 -4.85
CA VAL A 14 5.00 4.33 -3.66
C VAL A 14 6.19 4.95 -2.94
N ILE A 15 6.21 4.86 -1.62
CA ILE A 15 7.31 5.34 -0.77
C ILE A 15 7.89 4.16 0.02
N ALA A 16 9.20 3.98 0.01
CA ALA A 16 9.88 2.96 0.81
C ALA A 16 10.20 3.49 2.22
N GLU A 17 10.01 2.69 3.27
CA GLU A 17 10.29 3.05 4.66
C GLU A 17 11.79 3.00 4.97
N TYR A 18 12.43 1.88 4.63
CA TYR A 18 13.84 1.65 4.93
C TYR A 18 14.69 2.03 3.74
N THR A 19 15.25 3.24 3.79
CA THR A 19 16.31 3.69 2.90
C THR A 19 17.65 3.70 3.62
N LYS A 20 18.76 3.74 2.86
CA LYS A 20 20.10 3.88 3.42
C LYS A 20 20.24 5.16 4.23
N GLU A 21 19.65 6.25 3.75
CA GLU A 21 19.68 7.56 4.40
C GLU A 21 18.91 7.55 5.72
N TYR A 22 17.82 6.78 5.80
CA TYR A 22 17.00 6.68 7.01
C TYR A 22 17.59 5.71 8.05
N THR A 23 18.11 4.56 7.60
CA THR A 23 18.56 3.48 8.50
C THR A 23 20.08 3.44 8.74
N GLY A 24 20.86 4.20 7.96
CA GLY A 24 22.33 4.12 7.95
C GLY A 24 22.89 2.82 7.36
N THR A 25 22.04 1.90 6.91
CA THR A 25 22.42 0.57 6.42
C THR A 25 22.09 0.45 4.94
N ASP A 26 23.07 0.00 4.15
CA ASP A 26 22.86 -0.23 2.72
C ASP A 26 22.12 -1.56 2.50
N ASN A 27 20.81 -1.47 2.28
CA ASN A 27 19.94 -2.61 2.00
C ASN A 27 19.85 -2.93 0.49
N GLY A 28 20.63 -2.23 -0.35
CA GLY A 28 20.60 -2.40 -1.80
C GLY A 28 19.27 -1.97 -2.42
N LEU A 29 18.52 -1.06 -1.79
CA LEU A 29 17.25 -0.57 -2.33
C LEU A 29 17.46 0.05 -3.71
N TYR A 30 16.95 -0.67 -4.70
CA TYR A 30 16.79 -0.20 -6.06
C TYR A 30 15.31 0.00 -6.31
N MET A 31 14.93 1.23 -6.64
CA MET A 31 13.56 1.56 -7.02
C MET A 31 13.59 2.40 -8.28
N ARG A 32 12.85 1.99 -9.30
CA ARG A 32 12.66 2.78 -10.52
C ARG A 32 11.22 2.76 -10.98
N ARG A 33 10.86 3.77 -11.77
CA ARG A 33 9.59 3.81 -12.48
C ARG A 33 9.49 2.64 -13.48
N ALA A 34 8.33 1.99 -13.51
CA ALA A 34 7.96 0.93 -14.45
C ALA A 34 6.57 1.25 -15.06
N GLY A 35 6.54 2.14 -16.06
CA GLY A 35 5.30 2.69 -16.59
C GLY A 35 4.60 3.59 -15.55
N TRP A 36 3.37 3.24 -15.17
CA TRP A 36 2.66 3.86 -14.04
C TRP A 36 2.97 3.19 -12.68
N GLY A 37 3.75 2.12 -12.67
CA GLY A 37 4.17 1.41 -11.47
C GLY A 37 5.59 1.77 -11.01
N ALA A 38 6.04 1.05 -9.99
CA ALA A 38 7.42 1.06 -9.51
C ALA A 38 7.96 -0.37 -9.44
N GLN A 39 9.13 -0.58 -10.05
CA GLN A 39 9.91 -1.82 -9.87
C GLN A 39 10.89 -1.61 -8.73
N ILE A 40 10.90 -2.57 -7.80
CA ILE A 40 11.70 -2.53 -6.59
C ILE A 40 12.50 -3.83 -6.45
N LYS A 41 13.75 -3.69 -6.04
CA LYS A 41 14.66 -4.77 -5.68
C LYS A 41 15.44 -4.38 -4.44
N GLN A 42 15.83 -5.37 -3.65
CA GLN A 42 16.73 -5.21 -2.51
C GLN A 42 17.61 -6.44 -2.33
N ASN A 43 18.65 -6.31 -1.51
CA ASN A 43 19.56 -7.39 -1.18
C ASN A 43 18.82 -8.55 -0.50
N LYS A 44 19.29 -9.77 -0.78
CA LYS A 44 18.83 -10.98 -0.10
C LYS A 44 18.94 -10.85 1.42
N GLY A 45 17.93 -11.34 2.14
CA GLY A 45 17.85 -11.34 3.60
C GLY A 45 17.38 -10.01 4.20
N THR A 46 16.97 -9.06 3.35
CA THR A 46 16.41 -7.78 3.81
C THR A 46 14.89 -7.76 3.72
N THR A 47 14.27 -6.82 4.43
CA THR A 47 12.85 -6.56 4.37
C THR A 47 12.59 -5.06 4.25
N ASN A 48 11.37 -4.67 3.86
CA ASN A 48 10.96 -3.27 3.81
C ASN A 48 9.44 -3.13 3.88
N TRP A 49 9.00 -1.94 4.31
CA TRP A 49 7.63 -1.48 4.17
C TRP A 49 7.52 -0.50 3.02
N PHE A 50 6.44 -0.62 2.26
CA PHE A 50 6.13 0.26 1.14
C PHE A 50 4.75 0.88 1.34
N HIS A 51 4.67 2.20 1.20
CA HIS A 51 3.48 2.97 1.54
C HIS A 51 2.83 3.58 0.30
N PHE A 52 1.51 3.43 0.22
CA PHE A 52 0.66 4.10 -0.74
C PHE A 52 -0.30 5.01 0.01
N ALA A 53 -0.22 6.31 -0.24
CA ALA A 53 -1.25 7.25 0.17
C ALA A 53 -2.43 7.13 -0.80
N ILE A 54 -3.60 6.78 -0.29
CA ILE A 54 -4.85 6.65 -1.05
C ILE A 54 -5.75 7.81 -0.58
N PRO A 55 -6.01 8.81 -1.44
CA PRO A 55 -6.84 9.94 -1.06
C PRO A 55 -8.28 9.49 -0.78
N SER A 56 -8.95 10.23 0.09
CA SER A 56 -10.38 10.10 0.38
C SER A 56 -11.06 11.45 0.14
N ALA A 57 -12.31 11.43 -0.32
CA ALA A 57 -13.07 12.66 -0.57
C ALA A 57 -13.33 13.49 0.70
N THR A 58 -13.29 12.86 1.89
CA THR A 58 -13.39 13.54 3.19
C THR A 58 -12.39 14.68 3.39
N THR A 59 -11.25 14.68 2.70
CA THR A 59 -10.25 15.76 2.78
C THR A 59 -10.23 16.64 1.52
N LEU A 60 -10.85 16.20 0.43
CA LEU A 60 -10.88 16.95 -0.83
C LEU A 60 -12.10 17.86 -0.93
N ASP A 61 -13.26 17.37 -0.47
CA ASP A 61 -14.58 17.98 -0.74
C ASP A 61 -15.46 18.10 0.53
N ASP A 62 -14.92 17.85 1.73
CA ASP A 62 -15.64 17.78 3.02
C ASP A 62 -16.79 16.74 3.07
N ASP A 63 -16.83 15.84 2.09
CA ASP A 63 -17.85 14.81 2.00
C ASP A 63 -17.74 13.80 3.14
N ASN A 64 -18.87 13.39 3.69
CA ASN A 64 -18.91 12.28 4.63
C ASN A 64 -18.87 10.98 3.83
N VAL A 65 -17.77 10.23 3.88
CA VAL A 65 -17.65 8.94 3.18
C VAL A 65 -17.31 7.79 4.12
N SER A 66 -17.79 6.59 3.80
CA SER A 66 -17.30 5.33 4.38
C SER A 66 -16.30 4.67 3.45
N TYR A 67 -15.42 3.82 3.99
CA TYR A 67 -14.61 2.90 3.20
C TYR A 67 -15.10 1.46 3.37
N TYR A 68 -15.00 0.65 2.31
CA TYR A 68 -15.49 -0.74 2.34
C TYR A 68 -14.46 -1.74 1.82
N HIS A 69 -13.69 -1.33 0.83
CA HIS A 69 -12.73 -2.21 0.19
C HIS A 69 -11.46 -1.45 -0.17
N ALA A 70 -10.34 -2.16 -0.15
CA ALA A 70 -9.08 -1.71 -0.73
C ALA A 70 -8.49 -2.79 -1.63
N TRP A 71 -7.63 -2.38 -2.55
CA TRP A 71 -6.94 -3.32 -3.43
C TRP A 71 -5.51 -2.89 -3.72
N LEU A 72 -4.68 -3.88 -4.04
CA LEU A 72 -3.29 -3.73 -4.44
C LEU A 72 -3.04 -4.49 -5.74
N ARG A 73 -2.62 -3.80 -6.79
CA ARG A 73 -2.17 -4.44 -8.03
C ARG A 73 -0.66 -4.59 -8.01
N VAL A 74 -0.20 -5.84 -8.05
CA VAL A 74 1.20 -6.16 -7.81
C VAL A 74 1.65 -7.36 -8.62
N ARG A 75 2.91 -7.34 -9.03
CA ARG A 75 3.66 -8.49 -9.52
C ARG A 75 4.83 -8.76 -8.59
N VAL A 76 4.93 -9.97 -8.05
CA VAL A 76 6.04 -10.41 -7.20
C VAL A 76 6.66 -11.65 -7.80
N ASN A 77 7.99 -11.73 -7.86
CA ASN A 77 8.67 -12.92 -8.34
C ASN A 77 8.85 -13.97 -7.24
N ASN A 78 9.53 -15.08 -7.53
CA ASN A 78 9.74 -16.18 -6.57
C ASN A 78 10.81 -15.88 -5.51
N ASP A 79 11.55 -14.78 -5.65
CA ASP A 79 12.67 -14.41 -4.76
C ASP A 79 12.26 -13.32 -3.76
N ALA A 80 11.00 -12.88 -3.81
CA ALA A 80 10.42 -11.93 -2.88
C ALA A 80 9.05 -12.44 -2.40
N VAL A 81 8.68 -12.03 -1.20
CA VAL A 81 7.43 -12.43 -0.54
C VAL A 81 6.76 -11.20 0.04
N ILE A 82 5.50 -10.97 -0.35
CA ILE A 82 4.62 -10.07 0.41
C ILE A 82 4.01 -10.90 1.53
N ASP A 83 4.41 -10.63 2.76
CA ASP A 83 3.99 -11.40 3.93
C ASP A 83 3.04 -10.65 4.85
N ARG A 84 2.83 -9.35 4.65
CA ARG A 84 1.83 -8.59 5.40
C ARG A 84 1.37 -7.34 4.67
N VAL A 85 0.11 -6.97 4.86
CA VAL A 85 -0.46 -5.69 4.43
C VAL A 85 -1.21 -5.06 5.60
N HIS A 86 -0.90 -3.81 5.88
CA HIS A 86 -1.64 -2.96 6.82
C HIS A 86 -2.36 -1.87 6.04
N ILE A 87 -3.56 -1.53 6.49
CA ILE A 87 -4.26 -0.34 6.01
C ILE A 87 -4.56 0.53 7.22
N ARG A 88 -4.12 1.78 7.13
CA ARG A 88 -4.21 2.77 8.20
C ARG A 88 -5.00 3.98 7.76
N GLU A 89 -5.55 4.69 8.72
CA GLU A 89 -6.18 5.99 8.52
C GLU A 89 -5.23 7.09 9.00
N ALA A 90 -5.09 8.16 8.22
CA ALA A 90 -4.31 9.34 8.59
C ALA A 90 -5.21 10.58 8.71
N PRO A 91 -5.96 10.75 9.81
CA PRO A 91 -6.96 11.82 9.95
C PRO A 91 -6.37 13.21 10.23
N GLY A 92 -5.04 13.37 10.28
CA GLY A 92 -4.39 14.65 10.54
C GLY A 92 -2.91 14.57 10.93
N PRO A 93 -2.22 15.71 11.03
CA PRO A 93 -0.77 15.79 11.27
C PRO A 93 -0.34 15.43 12.69
N GLN A 94 -1.26 15.42 13.66
CA GLN A 94 -0.99 15.07 15.07
C GLN A 94 -1.60 13.72 15.48
N SER A 95 -2.45 13.14 14.64
CA SER A 95 -3.13 11.89 14.91
C SER A 95 -2.27 10.71 14.45
N GLY A 96 -2.01 9.78 15.37
CA GLY A 96 -1.35 8.52 15.03
C GLY A 96 -2.10 7.80 13.90
N SER A 97 -1.37 7.30 12.91
CA SER A 97 -1.95 6.57 11.78
C SER A 97 -2.56 5.25 12.25
N SER A 98 -3.86 5.29 12.53
CA SER A 98 -4.58 4.22 13.22
C SER A 98 -4.72 3.01 12.31
N LEU A 99 -4.42 1.81 12.83
CA LEU A 99 -4.56 0.57 12.07
C LEU A 99 -6.04 0.22 11.93
N ILE A 100 -6.54 0.20 10.70
CA ILE A 100 -7.91 -0.18 10.36
C ILE A 100 -7.97 -1.68 10.04
N TYR A 101 -6.97 -2.16 9.30
CA TYR A 101 -6.94 -3.52 8.80
C TYR A 101 -5.53 -4.10 8.83
N ASP A 102 -5.44 -5.37 9.19
CA ASP A 102 -4.24 -6.20 9.12
C ASP A 102 -4.57 -7.47 8.35
N SER A 103 -3.81 -7.77 7.30
CA SER A 103 -4.00 -8.97 6.51
C SER A 103 -3.71 -10.26 7.29
N GLY A 104 -3.05 -10.16 8.45
CA GLY A 104 -2.34 -11.26 9.08
C GLY A 104 -1.14 -11.69 8.25
N ALA A 105 -0.50 -12.79 8.64
CA ALA A 105 0.57 -13.38 7.86
C ALA A 105 0.06 -13.85 6.49
N LYS A 106 0.79 -13.47 5.44
CA LYS A 106 0.58 -13.89 4.06
C LYS A 106 1.84 -14.57 3.53
N ASN A 107 1.71 -15.23 2.40
CA ASN A 107 2.82 -15.78 1.64
C ASN A 107 2.53 -15.59 0.14
N ILE A 108 2.64 -14.34 -0.31
CA ILE A 108 2.36 -13.95 -1.69
C ILE A 108 3.69 -13.87 -2.43
N THR A 109 3.91 -14.81 -3.36
CA THR A 109 5.14 -14.92 -4.15
C THR A 109 4.81 -15.47 -5.54
N GLY A 110 5.64 -15.16 -6.55
CA GLY A 110 5.52 -15.75 -7.89
C GLY A 110 4.24 -15.41 -8.67
N GLN A 111 3.58 -14.29 -8.37
CA GLN A 111 2.25 -13.95 -8.91
C GLN A 111 2.18 -12.53 -9.47
N ASP A 112 1.37 -12.35 -10.52
CA ASP A 112 0.89 -11.05 -11.05
C ASP A 112 -0.62 -11.00 -10.82
N THR A 113 -1.06 -10.18 -9.87
CA THR A 113 -2.46 -10.21 -9.43
C THR A 113 -2.93 -8.88 -8.85
N GLU A 114 -4.23 -8.81 -8.63
CA GLU A 114 -4.85 -7.84 -7.75
C GLU A 114 -5.23 -8.54 -6.44
N LEU A 115 -4.79 -7.97 -5.32
CA LEU A 115 -5.22 -8.39 -3.99
C LEU A 115 -6.35 -7.49 -3.54
N SER A 116 -7.41 -8.07 -2.97
CA SER A 116 -8.54 -7.33 -2.42
C SER A 116 -8.63 -7.54 -0.92
N PHE A 117 -8.99 -6.48 -0.20
CA PHE A 117 -9.10 -6.44 1.25
C PHE A 117 -10.46 -5.85 1.62
N ASN A 118 -11.23 -6.58 2.42
CA ASN A 118 -12.48 -6.09 2.97
C ASN A 118 -12.17 -5.27 4.22
N LEU A 119 -12.55 -4.00 4.21
CA LEU A 119 -12.37 -3.07 5.31
C LEU A 119 -13.61 -3.11 6.21
N PRO A 120 -13.48 -2.75 7.50
CA PRO A 120 -14.65 -2.54 8.34
C PRO A 120 -15.46 -1.37 7.77
N ASP A 121 -16.79 -1.51 7.77
CA ASP A 121 -17.70 -0.41 7.39
C ASP A 121 -17.65 0.67 8.46
N GLN A 122 -16.85 1.71 8.20
CA GLN A 122 -16.60 2.81 9.11
C GLN A 122 -16.46 4.12 8.34
N LYS A 123 -16.88 5.20 9.00
CA LYS A 123 -16.67 6.56 8.52
C LYS A 123 -15.19 6.83 8.36
N CYS A 124 -14.83 7.28 7.17
CA CYS A 124 -13.53 7.79 6.83
C CYS A 124 -13.33 9.16 7.50
N LYS A 125 -12.19 9.37 8.13
CA LYS A 125 -11.80 10.62 8.80
C LYS A 125 -10.60 11.29 8.14
N GLY A 126 -10.02 10.63 7.14
CA GLY A 126 -8.89 11.13 6.37
C GLY A 126 -8.36 10.09 5.39
N PRO A 127 -7.29 10.41 4.65
CA PRO A 127 -6.75 9.51 3.65
C PRO A 127 -6.34 8.16 4.26
N LEU A 128 -6.43 7.12 3.43
CA LEU A 128 -5.94 5.81 3.79
C LEU A 128 -4.45 5.70 3.43
N VAL A 129 -3.72 4.91 4.20
CA VAL A 129 -2.34 4.52 3.89
C VAL A 129 -2.27 3.00 3.85
N MET A 130 -1.99 2.44 2.68
CA MET A 130 -1.70 1.02 2.54
C MET A 130 -0.20 0.81 2.72
N CYS A 131 0.19 0.05 3.74
CA CYS A 131 1.56 -0.36 4.01
C CYS A 131 1.73 -1.83 3.63
N VAL A 132 2.63 -2.12 2.70
CA VAL A 132 2.92 -3.48 2.21
C VAL A 132 4.30 -3.88 2.69
N HIS A 133 4.38 -4.95 3.48
CA HIS A 133 5.65 -5.52 3.89
C HIS A 133 6.13 -6.54 2.87
N VAL A 134 7.41 -6.45 2.52
CA VAL A 134 8.07 -7.35 1.58
C VAL A 134 9.35 -7.90 2.20
N LYS A 135 9.55 -9.20 2.07
CA LYS A 135 10.80 -9.90 2.33
C LYS A 135 11.50 -10.23 1.02
N PHE A 136 12.80 -9.96 0.93
CA PHE A 136 13.63 -10.29 -0.22
C PHE A 136 14.48 -11.51 0.12
N GLU A 137 14.00 -12.70 -0.20
CA GLU A 137 14.56 -13.97 0.27
C GLU A 137 15.57 -14.59 -0.71
N GLY A 138 15.44 -14.29 -2.00
CA GLY A 138 16.34 -14.74 -3.06
C GLY A 138 17.32 -13.66 -3.51
N ASN A 139 18.27 -14.04 -4.38
CA ASN A 139 19.30 -13.13 -4.88
C ASN A 139 18.75 -12.10 -5.88
N ASN A 140 17.59 -12.36 -6.49
CA ASN A 140 16.95 -11.47 -7.45
C ASN A 140 15.56 -11.04 -7.00
N GLY A 141 15.32 -10.88 -5.70
CA GLY A 141 14.02 -10.49 -5.16
C GLY A 141 13.48 -9.22 -5.82
N GLU A 142 12.31 -9.33 -6.44
CA GLU A 142 11.69 -8.24 -7.20
C GLU A 142 10.19 -8.16 -6.91
N VAL A 143 9.73 -6.94 -6.66
CA VAL A 143 8.32 -6.58 -6.65
C VAL A 143 8.08 -5.42 -7.60
N VAL A 144 7.00 -5.48 -8.35
CA VAL A 144 6.46 -4.37 -9.13
C VAL A 144 5.09 -4.01 -8.56
N PHE A 145 4.98 -2.84 -7.97
CA PHE A 145 3.69 -2.29 -7.60
C PHE A 145 3.14 -1.49 -8.77
N ALA A 146 1.97 -1.87 -9.28
CA ALA A 146 1.28 -1.13 -10.34
C ALA A 146 0.37 -0.04 -9.77
N GLY A 147 -0.17 -0.24 -8.58
CA GLY A 147 -0.94 0.75 -7.85
C GLY A 147 -1.75 0.15 -6.71
N ALA A 148 -2.35 1.03 -5.92
CA ALA A 148 -3.24 0.68 -4.82
C ALA A 148 -4.46 1.61 -4.83
N GLY A 149 -5.58 1.15 -4.29
CA GLY A 149 -6.79 1.95 -4.27
C GLY A 149 -7.77 1.56 -3.18
N GLY A 150 -8.83 2.36 -3.08
CA GLY A 150 -9.90 2.22 -2.09
C GLY A 150 -11.26 2.55 -2.69
N TRP A 151 -12.28 1.83 -2.22
CA TRP A 151 -13.68 2.10 -2.50
C TRP A 151 -14.27 2.86 -1.33
N PHE A 152 -14.83 4.02 -1.65
CA PHE A 152 -15.59 4.85 -0.73
C PHE A 152 -17.02 5.09 -1.23
N GLU A 153 -17.95 5.26 -0.30
CA GLU A 153 -19.32 5.70 -0.61
C GLU A 153 -19.69 6.89 0.25
N GLU A 154 -20.34 7.87 -0.37
CA GLU A 154 -20.90 9.03 0.33
C GLU A 154 -22.13 8.66 1.16
N TRP A 155 -22.25 9.32 2.30
CA TRP A 155 -23.46 9.30 3.12
C TRP A 155 -24.40 10.40 2.63
N THR A 156 -25.69 10.09 2.46
CA THR A 156 -26.76 11.10 2.33
C THR A 156 -27.23 11.58 3.68
#